data_AF-A0A951CIK4-F1
#
_entry.id   AF-A0A951CIK4-F1
#
_cell.length_a   1.000
_cell.length_b   1.000
_cell.length_c   1.000
_cell.angle_alpha   90.00
_cell.angle_beta   90.00
_cell.angle_gamma   90.00
#
_symmetry.space_group_name_H-M   'P 1'
#
loop_
_entity.id
_entity.type
_entity.pdbx_description
1 polymer ?
#
loop_
_entity_poly.entity_id
_entity_poly.type
_entity_poly.pdbx_seq_one_letter_code
_entity_poly.pdbx_strand_id
1 'polypeptide(L)' 'FGELKHEIGRLIYRIESLGCVVKDIDLGLVDFPAMLDDEPVYLCWKLGEPHVAYYHSIEEGFSARKAL' A
#
# COMPACT_ATOMS: atom_id res chain seq x y z
N PHE A 1 -25.62 -6.24 -6.28
CA PHE A 1 -24.25 -6.73 -6.08
C PHE A 1 -23.27 -6.35 -7.20
N GLY A 2 -23.67 -6.39 -8.48
CA GLY A 2 -22.79 -6.01 -9.59
C GLY A 2 -22.29 -4.57 -9.52
N GLU A 3 -23.16 -3.58 -9.31
CA GLU A 3 -22.79 -2.16 -9.28
C GLU A 3 -21.77 -1.82 -8.19
N LEU A 4 -21.98 -2.31 -6.96
CA LEU A 4 -21.04 -2.10 -5.85
C LEU A 4 -19.65 -2.67 -6.15
N LYS A 5 -19.59 -3.87 -6.76
CA LYS A 5 -18.32 -4.48 -7.17
C LYS A 5 -17.57 -3.63 -8.19
N HIS A 6 -18.28 -3.04 -9.15
CA HIS A 6 -17.67 -2.15 -10.14
C HIS A 6 -17.18 -0.85 -9.49
N GLU A 7 -17.93 -0.29 -8.54
CA GLU A 7 -17.51 0.92 -7.83
C GLU A 7 -16.25 0.67 -6.99
N ILE A 8 -16.21 -0.42 -6.22
CA ILE A 8 -15.02 -0.83 -5.46
C ILE A 8 -13.81 -0.98 -6.41
N GLY A 9 -13.98 -1.69 -7.53
CA GLY A 9 -12.92 -1.84 -8.52
C GLY A 9 -12.42 -0.51 -9.08
N ARG A 10 -13.31 0.44 -9.36
CA ARG A 10 -12.93 1.79 -9.83
C ARG A 10 -12.14 2.57 -8.78
N LEU A 11 -12.54 2.48 -7.51
CA LEU A 11 -11.86 3.18 -6.42
C LEU A 11 -10.45 2.62 -6.20
N ILE A 12 -10.30 1.29 -6.20
CA ILE A 12 -8.99 0.62 -6.12
C ILE A 12 -8.11 1.08 -7.29
N TYR A 13 -8.62 0.98 -8.52
CA TYR A 13 -7.87 1.39 -9.71
C TYR A 13 -7.43 2.86 -9.65
N ARG A 14 -8.29 3.75 -9.13
CA ARG A 14 -7.95 5.15 -8.96
C ARG A 14 -6.81 5.36 -7.96
N ILE A 15 -6.75 4.58 -6.89
CA ILE A 15 -5.65 4.62 -5.92
C ILE A 15 -4.37 4.09 -6.58
N GLU A 16 -4.43 2.92 -7.20
CA GLU A 16 -3.28 2.29 -7.86
C GLU A 16 -2.72 3.12 -9.02
N SER A 17 -3.57 3.89 -9.72
CA SER A 17 -3.13 4.81 -10.78
C SER A 17 -2.22 5.94 -10.28
N LEU A 18 -2.15 6.17 -8.96
CA LEU A 18 -1.21 7.11 -8.33
C LEU A 18 0.19 6.49 -8.12
N GLY A 19 0.40 5.24 -8.54
CA GLY A 19 1.68 4.53 -8.44
C GLY A 19 1.85 3.74 -7.14
N CYS A 20 0.78 3.55 -6.37
CA CYS A 20 0.79 2.71 -5.17
C CYS A 20 0.10 1.36 -5.41
N VAL A 21 0.20 0.46 -4.44
CA VAL A 21 -0.36 -0.90 -4.49
C VAL A 21 -1.33 -1.07 -3.33
N VAL A 22 -2.59 -1.34 -3.62
CA VAL A 22 -3.58 -1.67 -2.58
C VAL A 22 -3.38 -3.13 -2.19
N LYS A 23 -2.78 -3.37 -1.02
CA LYS A 23 -2.38 -4.72 -0.59
C LYS A 23 -3.51 -5.49 0.03
N ASP A 24 -4.28 -4.81 0.88
CA ASP A 24 -5.39 -5.40 1.62
C ASP A 24 -6.40 -4.31 1.96
N ILE A 25 -7.62 -4.44 1.46
CA ILE A 25 -8.67 -3.44 1.65
C ILE A 25 -9.32 -3.56 3.02
N ASP A 26 -9.43 -4.78 3.55
CA ASP A 26 -10.06 -5.04 4.85
C ASP A 26 -9.19 -4.49 5.98
N LEU A 27 -7.86 -4.58 5.83
CA LEU A 27 -6.89 -4.02 6.76
C LEU A 27 -6.52 -2.56 6.43
N GLY A 28 -6.88 -2.06 5.25
CA GLY A 28 -6.56 -0.71 4.77
C GLY A 28 -5.07 -0.50 4.52
N LEU A 29 -4.39 -1.47 3.89
CA LEU A 29 -2.96 -1.45 3.60
C LEU A 29 -2.68 -0.94 2.19
N VAL A 30 -1.75 0.01 2.10
CA VAL A 30 -1.25 0.56 0.84
C VAL A 30 0.28 0.61 0.88
N ASP A 31 0.89 0.04 -0.14
CA ASP A 31 2.33 0.07 -0.35
C ASP A 31 2.69 1.08 -1.45
N PHE A 32 3.80 1.80 -1.26
CA PHE A 32 4.34 2.77 -2.20
C PHE A 32 5.74 2.30 -2.62
N PRO A 33 5.96 1.93 -3.89
CA PRO A 33 7.29 1.61 -4.38
C PRO A 33 8.25 2.78 -4.16
N ALA A 34 9.42 2.50 -3.59
CA ALA A 34 10.46 3.50 -3.34
C ALA A 34 11.86 2.89 -3.40
N MET A 35 12.86 3.75 -3.33
CA MET A 35 14.26 3.39 -3.14
C MET A 35 14.72 3.91 -1.78
N LEU A 36 15.32 3.05 -0.96
CA LEU A 36 15.96 3.41 0.31
C LEU A 36 17.36 2.83 0.31
N ASP A 37 18.37 3.68 0.47
CA ASP A 37 19.79 3.29 0.42
C ASP A 37 20.14 2.45 -0.82
N ASP A 38 19.67 2.87 -2.00
CA ASP A 38 19.82 2.20 -3.30
C ASP A 38 19.19 0.79 -3.40
N GLU A 39 18.38 0.39 -2.42
CA GLU A 39 17.61 -0.85 -2.44
C GLU A 39 16.11 -0.58 -2.70
N PRO A 40 15.45 -1.38 -3.54
CA PRO A 40 14.01 -1.29 -3.74
C PRO A 40 13.28 -1.73 -2.48
N VAL A 41 12.33 -0.90 -2.04
CA VAL A 41 11.49 -1.16 -0.87
C VAL A 41 10.04 -0.77 -1.17
N TYR A 42 9.13 -1.23 -0.31
CA TYR A 42 7.79 -0.66 -0.21
C TYR A 42 7.71 0.21 1.04
N LEU A 43 7.44 1.50 0.88
CA LEU A 43 6.95 2.30 1.99
C LEU A 43 5.52 1.86 2.26
N CYS A 44 5.16 1.67 3.53
CA CYS A 44 3.87 1.11 3.89
C CYS A 44 3.07 2.07 4.76
N TRP A 45 1.78 2.18 4.45
CA TRP A 45 0.81 2.90 5.24
C TRP A 45 -0.39 2.00 5.54
N LYS A 46 -0.86 2.08 6.78
CA LYS A 46 -2.10 1.46 7.21
C LYS A 46 -3.14 2.50 7.57
N LEU A 47 -4.40 2.24 7.23
CA LEU A 47 -5.54 3.05 7.63
C LEU A 47 -5.52 3.35 9.14
N GLY A 48 -5.54 4.64 9.47
CA GLY A 48 -5.42 5.17 10.83
C GLY A 48 -4.04 5.75 11.14
N GLU A 49 -3.02 5.49 10.33
CA GLU A 49 -1.72 6.14 10.45
C GLU A 49 -1.79 7.57 9.86
N PRO A 50 -1.17 8.57 10.51
CA PRO A 50 -1.26 9.96 10.06
C PRO A 50 -0.47 10.24 8.78
N HIS A 51 0.55 9.43 8.48
CA HIS A 51 1.43 9.54 7.32
C HIS A 51 2.19 8.21 7.12
N VAL A 52 2.85 8.05 5.97
CA VAL A 52 3.76 6.94 5.68
C VAL A 52 4.98 7.05 6.60
N ALA A 53 5.17 6.07 7.49
CA ALA A 53 6.23 6.09 8.51
C ALA A 53 7.01 4.76 8.60
N TYR A 54 6.67 3.80 7.75
CA TYR A 54 7.26 2.47 7.77
C TYR A 54 7.65 2.04 6.35
N TYR A 55 8.57 1.10 6.25
CA TYR A 55 8.92 0.41 5.01
C TYR A 55 9.17 -1.07 5.26
N HIS A 56 9.13 -1.89 4.21
CA HIS A 56 9.62 -3.27 4.24
C HIS A 56 10.32 -3.61 2.93
N SER A 57 11.13 -4.67 2.95
CA SER A 57 11.73 -5.23 1.75
C SER A 57 10.64 -5.70 0.77
N ILE A 58 10.95 -5.70 -0.52
CA ILE A 58 10.06 -6.24 -1.56
C ILE A 58 9.75 -7.74 -1.40
N GLU A 59 10.64 -8.48 -0.72
CA GLU A 59 10.49 -9.92 -0.43
C GLU A 59 9.71 -10.18 0.87
N GLU A 60 9.49 -9.14 1.67
CA GLU A 60 8.80 -9.22 2.95
C GLU A 60 7.39 -8.62 2.85
N GLY A 61 6.55 -8.94 3.83
CA GLY A 61 5.21 -8.37 3.95
C GLY A 61 5.12 -7.29 5.04
N PHE A 62 3.94 -6.71 5.16
CA PHE A 62 3.56 -5.72 6.17
C PHE A 62 4.02 -6.06 7.61
N SER A 63 4.00 -7.35 7.99
CA SER A 63 4.39 -7.81 9.33
C SER A 63 5.87 -7.58 9.66
N ALA A 64 6.73 -7.41 8.66
CA ALA A 64 8.16 -7.18 8.82
C ALA A 64 8.54 -5.69 8.71
N ARG A 65 7.56 -4.78 8.74
CA ARG A 65 7.79 -3.35 8.55
C ARG A 65 8.76 -2.77 9.58
N LYS A 66 9.64 -1.91 9.11
CA LYS A 66 10.64 -1.14 9.87
C LYS A 66 10.27 0.33 9.82
N ALA A 67 10.63 1.09 10.85
CA ALA A 67 10.42 2.53 10.85
C ALA A 67 11.34 3.17 9.80
N LEU A 68 10.83 4.17 9.08
CA LEU A 68 11.61 5.05 8.23
C LEU A 68 12.51 5.99 9.03
#